data_AF-A0A848X4U2-F1
#
_entry.id   AF-A0A848X4U2-F1
#
_cell.length_a   1.000
_cell.length_b   1.000
_cell.length_c   1.000
_cell.angle_alpha   90.00
_cell.angle_beta   90.00
_cell.angle_gamma   90.00
#
_symmetry.space_group_name_H-M   'P 1'
#
loop_
_entity.id
_entity.type
_entity.pdbx_description
1 polymer ?
#
loop_
_entity_poly.entity_id
_entity_poly.type
_entity_poly.pdbx_seq_one_letter_code
_entity_poly.pdbx_strand_id
1 'polypeptide(L)' 'MTTMMMNVEERIRFLLRTAIRVEEEGDARVAFLFRRMAEDLSAGESATLPGGPVLVAAAD' A
#
# COMPACT_ATOMS: atom_id res chain seq x y z
N MET A 1 -26.49 3.88 -11.68
CA MET A 1 -25.08 3.50 -11.89
C MET A 1 -24.45 3.38 -10.51
N THR A 2 -24.45 2.17 -9.94
CA THR A 2 -23.86 1.91 -8.62
C THR A 2 -22.35 1.87 -8.81
N THR A 3 -21.63 2.86 -8.29
CA THR A 3 -20.17 2.84 -8.18
C THR A 3 -19.80 1.55 -7.45
N MET A 4 -19.24 0.56 -8.14
CA MET A 4 -18.65 -0.60 -7.48
C MET A 4 -17.53 -0.05 -6.59
N MET A 5 -17.73 -0.10 -5.28
CA MET A 5 -16.66 0.07 -4.30
C MET A 5 -15.65 -1.03 -4.61
N MET A 6 -14.47 -0.68 -5.16
CA MET A 6 -13.39 -1.66 -5.32
C MET A 6 -13.18 -2.32 -3.97
N ASN A 7 -13.26 -3.65 -3.94
CA ASN A 7 -13.02 -4.41 -2.73
C ASN A 7 -11.60 -4.10 -2.24
N VAL A 8 -11.39 -3.99 -0.93
CA VAL A 8 -10.07 -3.77 -0.32
C VAL A 8 -9.06 -4.79 -0.85
N GLU A 9 -9.48 -6.04 -1.05
CA GLU A 9 -8.68 -7.09 -1.69
C GLU A 9 -8.25 -6.73 -3.12
N GLU A 10 -9.11 -6.13 -3.93
CA GLU A 10 -8.78 -5.71 -5.29
C GLU A 10 -7.75 -4.57 -5.28
N ARG A 11 -7.86 -3.66 -4.31
CA ARG A 11 -6.91 -2.56 -4.12
C ARG A 11 -5.55 -3.10 -3.67
N ILE A 12 -5.51 -4.04 -2.72
CA ILE A 12 -4.27 -4.71 -2.29
C ILE A 12 -3.64 -5.44 -3.49
N ARG A 13 -4.43 -6.21 -4.26
CA ARG A 13 -3.93 -6.94 -5.43
C ARG A 13 -3.38 -5.99 -6.50
N PHE A 14 -4.04 -4.84 -6.72
CA PHE A 14 -3.54 -3.82 -7.62
C PHE A 14 -2.18 -3.27 -7.17
N LEU A 15 -2.05 -2.88 -5.89
CA LEU A 15 -0.80 -2.33 -5.35
C LEU A 15 0.36 -3.32 -5.48
N LEU A 16 0.14 -4.59 -5.16
CA LEU A 16 1.18 -5.63 -5.28
C LEU A 16 1.61 -5.85 -6.74
N ARG A 17 0.67 -5.87 -7.69
CA ARG A 17 1.00 -5.99 -9.12
C ARG A 17 1.81 -4.78 -9.63
N THR A 18 1.46 -3.59 -9.17
CA THR A 18 2.19 -2.38 -9.54
C THR A 18 3.59 -2.39 -8.94
N ALA A 19 3.75 -2.85 -7.69
CA ALA A 19 5.07 -3.01 -7.08
C ALA A 19 6.01 -3.90 -7.92
N ILE A 20 5.51 -5.03 -8.42
CA ILE A 20 6.29 -5.95 -9.26
C ILE A 20 6.73 -5.26 -10.55
N ARG A 21 5.80 -4.61 -11.28
CA ARG A 21 6.12 -3.92 -12.54
C ARG A 21 7.17 -2.84 -12.36
N VAL A 22 7.02 -2.03 -11.31
CA VAL A 22 7.94 -0.92 -11.03
C VAL A 22 9.32 -1.44 -10.60
N GLU A 23 9.38 -2.59 -9.90
CA GLU A 23 10.64 -3.25 -9.58
C GLU A 23 11.34 -3.80 -10.84
N GLU A 24 10.58 -4.38 -11.77
CA GLU A 24 11.07 -4.82 -13.09
C GLU A 24 11.58 -3.65 -13.94
N GLU A 25 11.00 -2.46 -13.79
CA GLU A 25 11.46 -1.20 -14.40
C GLU A 25 12.71 -0.60 -13.72
N GLY A 26 13.18 -1.21 -12.62
CA GLY A 26 14.39 -0.81 -11.89
C GLY A 26 14.17 0.22 -10.79
N ASP A 27 12.93 0.59 -10.48
CA ASP A 27 12.62 1.54 -9.40
C ASP A 27 12.23 0.83 -8.09
N ALA A 28 13.25 0.28 -7.42
CA ALA A 28 13.06 -0.44 -6.17
C ALA A 28 12.43 0.43 -5.06
N ARG A 29 12.64 1.75 -5.07
CA ARG A 29 12.09 2.66 -4.06
C ARG A 29 10.59 2.82 -4.22
N VAL A 30 10.12 3.01 -5.45
CA VAL A 30 8.69 3.12 -5.72
C VAL A 30 7.99 1.77 -5.55
N ALA A 31 8.63 0.66 -5.93
CA ALA A 31 8.12 -0.68 -5.65
C ALA A 31 7.92 -0.93 -4.14
N PHE A 32 8.87 -0.51 -3.31
CA PHE A 32 8.75 -0.57 -1.85
C PHE A 32 7.53 0.22 -1.33
N LEU A 33 7.29 1.43 -1.83
CA LEU A 33 6.14 2.24 -1.43
C LEU A 33 4.81 1.55 -1.75
N PHE A 34 4.70 0.91 -2.92
CA PHE A 34 3.50 0.14 -3.27
C PHE A 34 3.26 -1.06 -2.36
N ARG A 35 4.31 -1.79 -1.97
CA ARG A 35 4.22 -2.88 -0.99
C ARG A 35 3.75 -2.35 0.37
N ARG A 36 4.33 -1.24 0.83
CA ARG A 36 3.95 -0.64 2.11
C ARG A 36 2.48 -0.22 2.15
N MET A 37 1.97 0.37 1.08
CA MET A 37 0.55 0.73 0.98
C MET A 37 -0.37 -0.51 1.00
N ALA A 38 0.07 -1.62 0.41
CA ALA A 38 -0.69 -2.88 0.45
C ALA A 38 -0.71 -3.47 1.87
N GLU A 39 0.41 -3.42 2.59
CA GLU A 39 0.51 -3.81 4.00
C GLU A 39 -0.39 -2.96 4.89
N ASP A 40 -0.35 -1.64 4.74
CA ASP A 40 -1.16 -0.71 5.53
C ASP A 40 -2.67 -0.92 5.30
N LEU A 41 -3.09 -1.24 4.07
CA LEU A 41 -4.49 -1.59 3.79
C LEU A 41 -4.89 -2.95 4.37
N SER A 42 -3.99 -3.95 4.28
CA SER A 42 -4.22 -5.27 4.88
C SER A 42 -4.28 -5.20 6.41
N ALA A 43 -3.49 -4.33 7.03
CA ALA A 43 -3.47 -4.12 8.47
C ALA A 43 -4.61 -3.23 8.95
N GLY A 44 -5.03 -2.24 8.15
CA GLY A 44 -6.15 -1.35 8.42
C GLY A 44 -7.50 -2.05 8.47
N GLU A 45 -7.66 -3.18 7.77
CA GLU A 45 -8.83 -4.06 7.94
C GLU A 45 -8.86 -4.76 9.31
N SER A 46 -7.69 -4.96 9.94
CA SER A 46 -7.56 -5.49 11.31
C SER A 46 -7.55 -4.40 12.39
N ALA A 47 -7.41 -3.13 12.04
CA ALA A 47 -7.14 -2.09 13.03
C ALA A 47 -7.94 -0.82 12.73
N THR A 48 -9.08 -0.67 13.42
CA THR A 48 -9.61 0.65 13.76
C THR A 48 -8.55 1.35 14.60
N LEU A 49 -7.68 2.15 13.99
CA LEU A 49 -6.63 2.87 14.73
C LEU A 49 -7.04 4.32 14.97
N PRO A 50 -7.27 4.72 16.24
CA PRO A 50 -7.34 6.11 16.62
C PRO A 50 -5.91 6.66 16.72
N GLY A 51 -5.55 7.54 15.78
CA GLY A 51 -4.36 8.38 15.87
C GLY A 51 -3.05 7.72 15.42
N GLY A 52 -2.54 8.14 14.27
CA GLY A 52 -1.14 7.89 13.92
C GLY A 52 -0.67 8.66 12.69
N PRO A 53 -0.06 9.86 12.85
CA PRO A 53 0.95 10.40 11.94
C PRO A 53 2.34 10.07 12.50
N VAL A 54 3.47 10.03 11.80
CA VAL A 54 3.89 10.26 10.42
C VAL A 54 5.28 9.60 10.33
N LEU A 55 5.71 9.25 9.12
CA LEU A 55 7.08 8.90 8.75
C LEU A 55 8.14 9.54 9.67
N VAL A 56 8.74 8.77 10.59
CA VAL A 56 10.04 9.12 11.17
C VAL A 56 11.09 8.39 10.36
N ALA A 57 11.45 9.01 9.24
CA ALA A 57 12.80 8.88 8.71
C ALA A 57 13.68 9.85 9.51
N ALA A 58 14.50 9.32 10.41
CA ALA A 58 15.72 9.97 10.85
C ALA A 58 16.69 8.89 11.32
N ALA A 59 17.78 8.78 10.56
CA ALA A 59 18.95 8.02 10.89
C ALA A 59 19.68 8.65 12.09
N ASP A 60 20.20 7.80 12.98
CA ASP A 60 21.58 7.82 13.46
C ASP A 60 21.98 6.38 13.82
#